data_AF-A0A7S4HXH0-F1
#
_entry.id   AF-A0A7S4HXH0-F1
#
_cell.length_a   1.000
_cell.length_b   1.000
_cell.length_c   1.000
_cell.angle_alpha   90.00
_cell.angle_beta   90.00
_cell.angle_gamma   90.00
#
_symmetry.space_group_name_H-M   'P 1'
#
loop_
_entity.id
_entity.type
_entity.pdbx_description
1 polymer ?
#
loop_
_entity_poly.entity_id
_entity_poly.type
_entity_poly.pdbx_seq_one_letter_code
_entity_poly.pdbx_strand_id
1 'polypeptide(L)'
;MSANDAAEQLSALDLNLKEIDEETAGKVFESIKGLKQVKDVVVFNTEGKALHATMDLPEKEIVELTTLYTDKKTALQKAITLKGERHEVHRFFAKEGLIYGRLGKGSKDSIGAALIKNFSNVIVLVTYGFPYLSARVLPLVRKELSKF
;
A
#
# COMPACT_ATOMS: atom_id res chain seq x y z
N MET A 1 -16.68 -14.32 -4.22
CA MET A 1 -16.01 -13.26 -5.01
C MET A 1 -14.86 -13.94 -5.73
N SER A 2 -14.92 -13.95 -7.05
CA SER A 2 -13.86 -14.51 -7.88
C SER A 2 -12.68 -13.53 -7.94
N ALA A 3 -11.47 -14.01 -8.24
CA ALA A 3 -10.31 -13.13 -8.47
C ALA A 3 -10.55 -12.11 -9.61
N ASN A 4 -11.47 -12.44 -10.53
CA ASN A 4 -11.85 -11.61 -11.67
C ASN A 4 -12.65 -10.36 -11.25
N ASP A 5 -13.51 -10.49 -10.24
CA ASP A 5 -14.37 -9.40 -9.76
C ASP A 5 -13.55 -8.27 -9.09
N ALA A 6 -12.43 -8.63 -8.47
CA ALA A 6 -11.53 -7.67 -7.82
C ALA A 6 -10.70 -6.88 -8.85
N ALA A 7 -10.27 -7.53 -9.94
CA ALA A 7 -9.51 -6.89 -11.01
C ALA A 7 -10.35 -5.86 -11.78
N GLU A 8 -11.62 -6.16 -12.06
CA GLU A 8 -12.55 -5.22 -12.72
C GLU A 8 -12.89 -4.01 -11.84
N GLN A 9 -13.04 -4.18 -10.52
CA GLN A 9 -13.29 -3.04 -9.62
C GLN A 9 -12.08 -2.13 -9.45
N LEU A 10 -10.87 -2.67 -9.60
CA LEU A 10 -9.63 -1.91 -9.54
C LEU A 10 -9.39 -1.04 -10.79
N SER A 11 -10.02 -1.36 -11.93
CA SER A 11 -9.95 -0.57 -13.18
C SER A 11 -10.91 0.62 -13.19
N ALA A 12 -11.94 0.63 -12.31
CA ALA A 12 -12.94 1.69 -12.21
C ALA A 12 -12.49 2.93 -11.39
N LEU A 13 -11.24 2.94 -10.91
CA LEU A 13 -10.62 4.16 -10.39
C LEU A 13 -10.10 4.95 -11.60
N ASP A 14 -10.69 6.11 -11.89
CA ASP A 14 -10.30 7.10 -12.93
C ASP A 14 -8.89 7.69 -12.72
N LEU A 15 -7.92 6.85 -12.38
CA LEU A 15 -6.52 7.18 -12.35
C LEU A 15 -5.96 6.68 -13.68
N ASN A 16 -5.57 7.60 -14.57
CA ASN A 16 -4.79 7.28 -15.77
C ASN A 16 -3.36 6.88 -15.35
N LEU A 17 -3.24 5.73 -14.68
CA LEU A 17 -1.99 5.18 -14.17
C LEU A 17 -1.34 4.37 -15.29
N LYS A 18 -0.04 4.57 -15.47
CA LYS A 18 0.73 3.71 -16.36
C LYS A 18 0.94 2.33 -15.74
N GLU A 19 1.21 1.38 -16.62
CA GLU A 19 1.73 0.07 -16.28
C GLU A 19 3.26 0.13 -16.14
N ILE A 20 3.83 -0.73 -15.31
CA ILE A 20 5.29 -0.90 -15.18
C ILE A 20 5.67 -2.38 -15.24
N ASP A 21 6.86 -2.67 -15.75
CA ASP A 21 7.43 -4.02 -15.75
C ASP A 21 8.07 -4.39 -14.40
N GLU A 22 8.48 -5.66 -14.25
CA GLU A 22 9.08 -6.17 -13.02
C GLU A 22 10.45 -5.52 -12.74
N GLU A 23 11.25 -5.19 -13.76
CA GLU A 23 12.51 -4.48 -13.59
C GLU A 23 12.28 -3.09 -12.97
N THR A 24 11.28 -2.36 -13.46
CA THR A 24 10.88 -1.05 -12.96
C THR A 24 10.27 -1.17 -11.56
N ALA A 25 9.49 -2.22 -11.28
CA ALA A 25 8.99 -2.50 -9.93
C ALA A 25 10.15 -2.72 -8.93
N GLY A 26 11.24 -3.38 -9.35
CA GLY A 26 12.46 -3.51 -8.55
C GLY A 26 13.14 -2.18 -8.28
N LYS A 27 13.20 -1.27 -9.26
CA LYS A 27 13.74 0.09 -9.07
C LYS A 27 12.86 0.93 -8.13
N VAL A 28 11.53 0.82 -8.24
CA VAL A 28 10.58 1.43 -7.31
C VAL A 28 10.83 0.95 -5.89
N PHE A 29 10.99 -0.36 -5.69
CA PHE A 29 11.28 -0.96 -4.39
C PHE A 29 12.55 -0.37 -3.77
N GLU A 30 13.68 -0.39 -4.49
CA GLU A 30 14.96 0.10 -3.96
C GLU A 30 14.93 1.61 -3.68
N SER A 31 14.26 2.39 -4.52
CA SER A 31 14.07 3.84 -4.33
C SER A 31 13.31 4.16 -3.04
N ILE A 32 12.22 3.43 -2.73
CA ILE A 32 11.41 3.66 -1.53
C ILE A 32 12.10 3.10 -0.28
N LYS A 33 12.71 1.91 -0.38
CA LYS A 33 13.48 1.27 0.69
C LYS A 33 14.65 2.13 1.15
N GLY A 34 15.24 2.94 0.26
CA GLY A 34 16.30 3.90 0.60
C GLY A 34 15.84 5.08 1.47
N LEU A 35 14.54 5.29 1.66
CA LEU A 35 14.01 6.37 2.49
C LEU A 35 14.13 6.01 3.98
N LYS A 36 14.94 6.76 4.73
CA LYS A 36 15.17 6.56 6.17
C LYS A 36 13.91 6.61 7.05
N GLN A 37 12.81 7.17 6.53
CA GLN A 37 11.54 7.32 7.24
C GLN A 37 10.61 6.12 7.02
N VAL A 38 10.90 5.29 6.02
CA VAL A 38 10.17 4.07 5.72
C VAL A 38 10.84 2.92 6.48
N LYS A 39 10.03 2.11 7.15
CA LYS A 39 10.49 0.94 7.90
C LYS A 39 10.43 -0.30 7.02
N ASP A 40 9.26 -0.59 6.47
CA ASP A 40 9.04 -1.73 5.58
C ASP A 40 8.42 -1.28 4.26
N VAL A 41 8.74 -2.00 3.17
CA VAL A 41 8.19 -1.82 1.83
C VAL A 41 7.75 -3.18 1.31
N VAL A 42 6.56 -3.25 0.72
CA VAL A 42 6.12 -4.38 -0.10
C VAL A 42 5.56 -3.84 -1.41
N VAL A 43 6.10 -4.30 -2.52
CA VAL A 43 5.63 -4.04 -3.87
C VAL A 43 4.98 -5.32 -4.38
N PHE A 44 3.71 -5.25 -4.75
CA PHE A 44 2.92 -6.40 -5.16
C PHE A 44 1.99 -6.05 -6.31
N ASN A 45 1.65 -7.04 -7.12
CA ASN A 45 0.75 -6.85 -8.25
C ASN A 45 -0.73 -6.81 -7.79
N THR A 46 -1.64 -6.43 -8.69
CA THR A 46 -3.09 -6.40 -8.40
C THR A 46 -3.72 -7.76 -8.16
N GLU A 47 -3.02 -8.85 -8.47
CA GLU A 47 -3.45 -10.23 -8.21
C GLU A 47 -3.11 -10.71 -6.78
N GLY A 48 -2.35 -9.90 -6.03
CA GLY A 48 -1.95 -10.23 -4.66
C GLY A 48 -0.63 -11.00 -4.55
N LYS A 49 0.20 -10.99 -5.59
CA LYS A 49 1.54 -11.59 -5.58
C LYS A 49 2.60 -10.54 -5.22
N ALA A 50 3.40 -10.83 -4.19
CA ALA A 50 4.58 -10.03 -3.88
C ALA A 50 5.62 -10.10 -5.01
N LEU A 51 6.13 -8.94 -5.43
CA LEU A 51 7.24 -8.81 -6.39
C LEU A 51 8.54 -8.55 -5.63
N HIS A 52 8.53 -7.60 -4.70
CA HIS A 52 9.66 -7.26 -3.85
C HIS A 52 9.18 -6.86 -2.46
N ALA A 53 9.92 -7.25 -1.42
CA ALA A 53 9.50 -6.97 -0.06
C ALA A 53 10.69 -6.89 0.92
N THR A 54 10.60 -6.01 1.92
CA THR A 54 11.44 -6.07 3.12
C THR A 54 10.79 -6.84 4.26
N MET A 55 9.46 -7.01 4.20
CA MET A 55 8.70 -7.83 5.15
C MET A 55 7.99 -8.95 4.40
N ASP A 56 8.16 -10.17 4.89
CA ASP A 56 7.41 -11.32 4.38
C ASP A 56 5.96 -11.27 4.88
N LEU A 57 5.00 -11.30 3.95
CA LEU A 57 3.56 -11.29 4.23
C LEU A 57 2.94 -12.55 3.64
N PRO A 58 2.02 -13.23 4.36
CA PRO A 58 1.25 -14.31 3.77
C PRO A 58 0.51 -13.85 2.51
N GLU A 59 0.54 -14.65 1.46
CA GLU A 59 -0.14 -14.34 0.18
C GLU A 59 -1.61 -13.96 0.38
N LYS A 60 -2.29 -14.65 1.30
CA LYS A 60 -3.68 -14.32 1.69
C LYS A 60 -3.83 -12.88 2.18
N GLU A 61 -2.90 -12.38 2.99
CA GLU A 61 -2.94 -10.99 3.47
C GLU A 61 -2.73 -10.03 2.30
N ILE A 62 -1.80 -10.31 1.40
CA ILE A 62 -1.54 -9.46 0.22
C ILE A 62 -2.78 -9.39 -0.69
N VAL A 63 -3.43 -10.53 -0.95
CA VAL A 63 -4.71 -10.59 -1.68
C VAL A 63 -5.78 -9.77 -0.97
N GLU A 64 -5.88 -9.84 0.36
CA GLU A 64 -6.84 -9.02 1.10
C GLU A 64 -6.55 -7.51 0.96
N LEU A 65 -5.28 -7.09 0.91
CA LEU A 65 -4.88 -5.69 0.73
C LEU A 65 -5.37 -5.12 -0.60
N THR A 66 -5.37 -5.90 -1.70
CA THR A 66 -5.87 -5.42 -3.01
C THR A 66 -7.36 -5.05 -2.94
N THR A 67 -8.14 -5.80 -2.15
CA THR A 67 -9.59 -5.57 -1.99
C THR A 67 -9.94 -4.30 -1.21
N LEU A 68 -8.97 -3.68 -0.53
CA LEU A 68 -9.25 -2.47 0.26
C LEU A 68 -9.60 -1.27 -0.61
N TYR A 69 -9.27 -1.27 -1.90
CA TYR A 69 -9.61 -0.20 -2.83
C TYR A 69 -11.06 -0.25 -3.36
N THR A 70 -11.81 -1.33 -3.10
CA THR A 70 -13.19 -1.49 -3.58
C THR A 70 -14.10 -0.38 -3.06
N ASP A 71 -14.15 -0.17 -1.75
CA ASP A 71 -14.97 0.87 -1.14
C ASP A 71 -14.52 1.19 0.30
N LYS A 72 -14.96 2.37 0.79
CA LYS A 72 -14.58 2.88 2.11
C LYS A 72 -15.06 1.96 3.24
N LYS A 73 -16.26 1.38 3.16
CA LYS A 73 -16.81 0.53 4.21
C LYS A 73 -16.00 -0.76 4.32
N THR A 74 -15.67 -1.39 3.20
CA THR A 74 -14.80 -2.57 3.15
C THR A 74 -13.43 -2.27 3.75
N ALA A 75 -12.81 -1.14 3.37
CA ALA A 75 -11.50 -0.74 3.90
C ALA A 75 -11.51 -0.55 5.43
N LEU A 76 -12.54 0.13 5.96
CA LEU A 76 -12.70 0.35 7.40
C LEU A 76 -12.96 -0.95 8.18
N GLN A 77 -13.73 -1.88 7.62
CA GLN A 77 -14.04 -3.16 8.26
C GLN A 77 -12.86 -4.13 8.25
N LYS A 78 -12.18 -4.26 7.10
CA LYS A 78 -11.07 -5.22 6.94
C LYS A 78 -9.79 -4.76 7.61
N ALA A 79 -9.53 -3.44 7.64
CA ALA A 79 -8.27 -2.83 8.06
C ALA A 79 -7.09 -3.21 7.14
N ILE A 80 -5.91 -2.60 7.35
CA ILE A 80 -4.66 -3.05 6.71
C ILE A 80 -4.05 -4.09 7.66
N THR A 81 -4.17 -5.37 7.32
CA THR A 81 -3.64 -6.47 8.15
C THR A 81 -2.24 -6.84 7.70
N LEU A 82 -1.26 -6.79 8.61
CA LEU A 82 0.13 -7.14 8.34
C LEU A 82 0.62 -8.11 9.42
N LYS A 83 0.99 -9.34 9.05
CA LYS A 83 1.40 -10.41 9.99
C LYS A 83 0.40 -10.61 11.14
N GLY A 84 -0.89 -10.61 10.81
CA GLY A 84 -1.98 -10.68 11.78
C GLY A 84 -2.29 -9.40 12.55
N GLU A 85 -1.49 -8.33 12.43
CA GLU A 85 -1.72 -7.06 13.11
C GLU A 85 -2.65 -6.14 12.30
N ARG A 86 -3.78 -5.77 12.92
CA ARG A 86 -4.81 -4.93 12.29
C ARG A 86 -4.47 -3.45 12.44
N HIS A 87 -4.05 -2.82 11.35
CA HIS A 87 -3.84 -1.38 11.28
C HIS A 87 -5.15 -0.70 10.89
N GLU A 88 -5.82 -0.07 11.85
CA GLU A 88 -7.13 0.57 11.66
C GLU A 88 -7.03 1.65 10.57
N VAL A 89 -7.78 1.47 9.48
CA VAL A 89 -7.88 2.46 8.41
C VAL A 89 -8.55 3.71 8.97
N HIS A 90 -7.86 4.84 8.89
CA HIS A 90 -8.39 6.12 9.39
C HIS A 90 -8.51 7.17 8.28
N ARG A 91 -7.99 6.89 7.08
CA ARG A 91 -8.13 7.74 5.89
C ARG A 91 -8.24 6.84 4.67
N PHE A 92 -9.18 7.19 3.81
CA PHE A 92 -9.52 6.48 2.59
C PHE A 92 -9.67 7.51 1.47
N PHE A 93 -8.68 7.55 0.59
CA PHE A 93 -8.59 8.41 -0.57
C PHE A 93 -8.33 7.54 -1.81
N ALA A 94 -9.21 6.56 -2.04
CA ALA A 94 -9.02 5.59 -3.12
C ALA A 94 -8.94 6.25 -4.51
N LYS A 95 -9.67 7.36 -4.73
CA LYS A 95 -9.58 8.17 -5.96
C LYS A 95 -8.20 8.79 -6.19
N GLU A 96 -7.41 8.95 -5.14
CA GLU A 96 -6.02 9.41 -5.21
C GLU A 96 -5.04 8.23 -5.13
N GLY A 97 -5.53 7.00 -5.06
CA GLY A 97 -4.73 5.79 -4.87
C GLY A 97 -4.18 5.64 -3.45
N LEU A 98 -4.72 6.31 -2.44
CA LEU A 98 -4.20 6.26 -1.06
C LEU A 98 -5.19 5.63 -0.07
N ILE A 99 -4.69 4.68 0.72
CA ILE A 99 -5.37 4.19 1.93
C ILE A 99 -4.31 4.12 3.02
N TYR A 100 -4.61 4.64 4.21
CA TYR A 100 -3.67 4.53 5.31
C TYR A 100 -4.36 4.28 6.64
N GLY A 101 -3.65 3.49 7.45
CA GLY A 101 -4.09 3.00 8.73
C GLY A 101 -2.99 3.09 9.76
N ARG A 102 -3.35 2.73 10.99
CA ARG A 102 -2.43 2.77 12.12
C ARG A 102 -2.70 1.63 13.08
N LEU A 103 -1.63 1.01 13.54
CA LEU A 103 -1.63 0.19 14.73
C LEU A 103 -1.38 1.09 15.94
N GLY A 104 -2.23 1.01 16.96
CA GLY A 104 -2.14 1.82 18.18
C GLY A 104 -2.83 3.19 18.09
N LYS A 105 -2.76 3.94 19.21
CA LYS A 105 -3.54 5.17 19.45
C LYS A 105 -2.73 6.47 19.27
N GLY A 106 -1.72 6.49 18.39
CA GLY A 106 -0.90 7.67 18.14
C GLY A 106 0.18 7.94 19.19
N SER A 107 0.57 6.92 19.96
CA SER A 107 1.71 6.91 20.88
C SER A 107 3.03 6.64 20.14
N LYS A 108 4.16 6.63 20.88
CA LYS A 108 5.49 6.29 20.33
C LYS A 108 5.57 4.88 19.72
N ASP A 109 4.75 3.96 20.21
CA ASP A 109 4.71 2.58 19.72
C ASP A 109 3.75 2.40 18.55
N SER A 110 3.12 3.49 18.08
CA SER A 110 2.21 3.41 16.95
C SER A 110 2.96 3.21 15.64
N ILE A 111 2.44 2.31 14.82
CA ILE A 111 2.98 1.99 13.50
C ILE A 111 1.95 2.45 12.47
N GLY A 112 2.36 3.31 11.55
CA GLY A 112 1.56 3.69 10.40
C GLY A 112 1.78 2.72 9.25
N ALA A 113 0.72 2.44 8.50
CA ALA A 113 0.77 1.66 7.27
C ALA A 113 0.03 2.42 6.17
N ALA A 114 0.54 2.39 4.94
CA ALA A 114 -0.10 3.02 3.80
C ALA A 114 0.01 2.16 2.54
N LEU A 115 -1.13 2.01 1.86
CA LEU A 115 -1.23 1.47 0.51
C LEU A 115 -1.29 2.62 -0.49
N ILE A 116 -0.48 2.49 -1.53
CA ILE A 116 -0.28 3.49 -2.57
C ILE A 116 -0.41 2.82 -3.93
N LYS A 117 -1.45 3.18 -4.67
CA LYS A 117 -1.65 2.81 -6.07
C LYS A 117 -1.18 3.98 -6.95
N ASN A 118 0.00 3.83 -7.55
CA ASN A 118 0.60 4.82 -8.45
C ASN A 118 0.79 4.27 -9.88
N PHE A 119 0.57 2.97 -10.05
CA PHE A 119 0.63 2.24 -11.30
C PHE A 119 -0.65 1.42 -11.45
N SER A 120 -1.04 1.08 -12.67
CA SER A 120 -2.28 0.33 -12.93
C SER A 120 -2.20 -1.11 -12.39
N ASN A 121 -1.01 -1.72 -12.48
CA ASN A 121 -0.76 -3.13 -12.21
C ASN A 121 0.02 -3.40 -10.90
N VAL A 122 0.48 -2.35 -10.19
CA VAL A 122 1.31 -2.47 -8.98
C VAL A 122 0.77 -1.59 -7.85
N ILE A 123 0.76 -2.17 -6.65
CA ILE A 123 0.44 -1.50 -5.39
C ILE A 123 1.69 -1.53 -4.50
N VAL A 124 1.92 -0.42 -3.80
CA VAL A 124 3.03 -0.27 -2.85
C VAL A 124 2.47 -0.12 -1.44
N LEU A 125 2.88 -1.01 -0.55
CA LEU A 125 2.71 -0.89 0.88
C LEU A 125 3.98 -0.30 1.50
N VAL A 126 3.82 0.69 2.37
CA VAL A 126 4.89 1.16 3.26
C VAL A 126 4.45 1.17 4.72
N THR A 127 5.37 0.87 5.62
CA THR A 127 5.20 1.08 7.07
C THR A 127 6.17 2.15 7.58
N TYR A 128 5.81 2.80 8.67
CA TYR A 128 6.64 3.81 9.33
C TYR A 128 6.27 3.90 10.80
N GLY A 129 7.23 4.28 11.64
CA GLY A 129 7.06 4.42 13.08
C GLY A 129 7.49 5.79 13.59
N PHE A 130 7.22 6.05 14.87
CA PHE A 130 7.68 7.26 15.55
C PHE A 130 9.21 7.48 15.36
N PRO A 131 9.68 8.72 15.15
CA PRO A 131 8.94 9.99 15.18
C PRO A 131 8.24 10.36 13.86
N TYR A 132 8.23 9.48 12.86
CA TYR A 132 7.71 9.80 11.54
C TYR A 132 6.19 9.62 11.45
N LEU A 133 5.53 10.61 10.84
CA LEU A 133 4.09 10.62 10.61
C LEU A 133 3.79 10.46 9.11
N SER A 134 2.56 10.03 8.79
CA SER A 134 2.08 9.91 7.41
C SER A 134 2.29 11.19 6.60
N ALA A 135 2.02 12.36 7.21
CA ALA A 135 2.21 13.68 6.60
C ALA A 135 3.66 13.97 6.19
N ARG A 136 4.66 13.29 6.77
CA ARG A 136 6.07 13.38 6.39
C ARG A 136 6.47 12.29 5.41
N VAL A 137 6.02 11.05 5.64
CA VAL A 137 6.46 9.87 4.88
C VAL A 137 5.82 9.85 3.49
N LEU A 138 4.50 10.03 3.40
CA LEU A 138 3.77 9.85 2.13
C LEU A 138 4.19 10.82 1.03
N PRO A 139 4.45 12.12 1.30
CA PRO A 139 4.99 13.01 0.26
C PRO A 139 6.35 12.57 -0.29
N LEU A 140 7.22 12.00 0.56
CA LEU A 140 8.52 11.48 0.14
C LEU A 140 8.35 10.25 -0.75
N VAL A 141 7.51 9.30 -0.33
CA VAL A 141 7.23 8.08 -1.10
C VAL A 141 6.58 8.44 -2.45
N ARG A 142 5.62 9.36 -2.48
CA ARG A 142 5.01 9.86 -3.73
C ARG A 142 6.02 10.53 -4.66
N LYS A 143 6.95 11.31 -4.10
CA LYS A 143 8.03 11.92 -4.89
C LYS A 143 8.92 10.85 -5.53
N GLU A 144 9.30 9.82 -4.78
CA GLU A 144 10.07 8.70 -5.32
C GLU A 144 9.31 7.96 -6.43
N LEU A 145 8.03 7.65 -6.19
CA LEU A 145 7.16 6.99 -7.17
C LEU A 145 6.98 7.80 -8.46
N SER A 146 6.96 9.13 -8.39
CA SER A 146 6.78 10.00 -9.57
C SER A 146 7.95 9.99 -10.56
N LYS A 147 9.10 9.41 -10.18
CA LYS A 147 10.29 9.29 -11.05
C LYS A 147 10.18 8.18 -12.07
N PHE A 148 9.30 7.21 -11.80
CA PHE A 148 9.05 6.06 -12.66
C PHE A 148 7.82 6.35 -13.45
#